data_AF-A0A8J7EDI5-F1
#
_entry.id   AF-A0A8J7EDI5-F1
#
_cell.length_a   1.000
_cell.length_b   1.000
_cell.length_c   1.000
_cell.angle_alpha   90.00
_cell.angle_beta   90.00
_cell.angle_gamma   90.00
#
_symmetry.space_group_name_H-M   'P 1'
#
loop_
_entity.id
_entity.type
_entity.pdbx_description
1 polymer ?
#
loop_
_entity_poly.entity_id
_entity_poly.type
_entity_poly.pdbx_seq_one_letter_code
_entity_poly.pdbx_strand_id
1 'polypeptide(L)' 'MSKGHPFMKRRKALELTQAEVAKSIGLSTRAIQLWESGTHEPRLTLRQVVDLCRLMQCGPEDLASDFEEIHKTT' A
#
# COMPACT_ATOMS: atom_id res chain seq x y z
N MET A 1 -2.57 -12.02 -17.72
CA MET A 1 -3.44 -11.53 -16.62
C MET A 1 -2.60 -10.61 -15.77
N SER A 2 -2.88 -9.31 -15.75
CA SER A 2 -2.05 -8.36 -15.00
C SER A 2 -2.10 -8.73 -13.52
N LYS A 3 -0.97 -9.13 -12.92
CA LYS A 3 -0.91 -9.48 -11.50
C LYS A 3 -1.21 -8.19 -10.73
N GLY A 4 -2.30 -8.16 -9.95
CA GLY A 4 -2.61 -7.00 -9.11
C GLY A 4 -1.44 -6.65 -8.19
N HIS A 5 -1.22 -5.36 -7.96
CA HIS A 5 -0.13 -4.84 -7.12
C HIS A 5 -0.12 -5.54 -5.74
N PRO A 6 1.04 -5.92 -5.18
CA PRO A 6 1.11 -6.65 -3.90
C PRO A 6 0.36 -5.97 -2.76
N PHE A 7 0.56 -4.67 -2.59
CA PHE A 7 -0.20 -3.82 -1.66
C PHE A 7 -1.72 -3.99 -1.78
N MET A 8 -2.26 -4.00 -3.00
CA MET A 8 -3.69 -4.18 -3.28
C MET A 8 -4.18 -5.57 -2.82
N LYS A 9 -3.37 -6.61 -3.05
CA LYS A 9 -3.70 -7.97 -2.64
C LYS A 9 -3.77 -8.08 -1.12
N ARG A 10 -2.79 -7.52 -0.40
CA ARG A 10 -2.79 -7.50 1.06
C ARG A 10 -4.00 -6.77 1.62
N ARG A 11 -4.29 -5.57 1.10
CA ARG A 11 -5.49 -4.80 1.51
C ARG A 11 -6.77 -5.61 1.33
N LYS A 12 -6.94 -6.26 0.17
CA LYS A 12 -8.13 -7.08 -0.11
C LYS A 12 -8.23 -8.33 0.77
N ALA A 13 -7.11 -8.96 1.12
CA ALA A 13 -7.09 -10.11 2.02
C ALA A 13 -7.55 -9.75 3.45
N LEU A 14 -7.43 -8.47 3.82
CA LEU A 14 -7.93 -7.91 5.08
C LEU A 14 -9.32 -7.28 4.95
N GLU A 15 -9.98 -7.44 3.79
CA GLU A 15 -11.30 -6.89 3.48
C GLU A 15 -11.40 -5.35 3.61
N LEU A 16 -10.27 -4.66 3.55
CA LEU A 16 -10.20 -3.21 3.65
C LEU A 16 -10.54 -2.55 2.32
N THR A 17 -11.27 -1.45 2.35
CA THR A 17 -11.46 -0.54 1.22
C THR A 17 -10.29 0.43 1.06
N GLN A 18 -10.11 1.00 -0.13
CA GLN A 18 -9.11 2.05 -0.33
C GLN A 18 -9.37 3.28 0.55
N ALA A 19 -10.65 3.60 0.82
CA ALA A 19 -11.05 4.74 1.64
C ALA A 19 -10.69 4.54 3.13
N GLU A 20 -10.83 3.32 3.66
CA GLU A 20 -10.44 3.00 5.03
C GLU A 20 -8.93 3.12 5.23
N VAL A 21 -8.14 2.61 4.27
CA VAL A 21 -6.68 2.79 4.28
C VAL A 21 -6.32 4.27 4.24
N ALA A 22 -6.87 5.02 3.28
CA ALA A 22 -6.62 6.46 3.14
C ALA A 22 -6.93 7.22 4.43
N LYS A 23 -8.09 6.97 5.04
CA LYS A 23 -8.53 7.59 6.29
C LYS A 23 -7.56 7.30 7.44
N SER A 24 -7.06 6.06 7.55
CA SER A 24 -6.18 5.65 8.66
C SER A 24 -4.85 6.41 8.71
N ILE A 25 -4.34 6.84 7.56
CA ILE A 25 -3.05 7.53 7.43
C ILE A 25 -3.20 9.01 7.00
N GLY A 26 -4.43 9.53 7.00
CA GLY A 26 -4.71 10.93 6.66
C GLY A 26 -4.39 11.29 5.20
N LEU A 27 -4.52 10.35 4.26
CA LEU A 27 -4.33 10.58 2.83
C LEU A 27 -5.66 10.54 2.07
N SER A 28 -5.61 10.86 0.79
CA SER A 28 -6.76 10.73 -0.11
C SER A 28 -6.89 9.31 -0.65
N THR A 29 -8.12 8.86 -0.93
CA THR A 29 -8.38 7.58 -1.63
C THR A 29 -7.65 7.51 -2.97
N ARG A 30 -7.48 8.68 -3.64
CA ARG A 30 -6.74 8.79 -4.89
C ARG A 30 -5.27 8.41 -4.74
N ALA A 31 -4.64 8.72 -3.60
CA ALA A 31 -3.25 8.30 -3.33
C ALA A 31 -3.14 6.77 -3.30
N ILE A 32 -4.08 6.10 -2.62
CA ILE A 32 -4.12 4.63 -2.55
C ILE A 32 -4.34 4.01 -3.93
N GLN A 33 -5.23 4.58 -4.73
CA GLN A 33 -5.42 4.13 -6.12
C GLN A 33 -4.14 4.22 -6.95
N LEU A 34 -3.37 5.31 -6.82
CA LEU A 34 -2.11 5.51 -7.54
C LEU A 34 -1.02 4.51 -7.12
N TRP A 35 -0.99 4.15 -5.84
CA TRP A 35 -0.11 3.11 -5.32
C TRP A 35 -0.48 1.76 -5.92
N GLU A 36 -1.77 1.39 -5.88
CA GLU A 36 -2.24 0.11 -6.40
C GLU A 36 -2.14 -0.04 -7.92
N SER A 37 -2.07 1.07 -8.66
CA SER A 37 -1.77 1.07 -10.09
C SER A 37 -0.27 1.05 -10.41
N GLY A 38 0.60 1.12 -9.40
CA GLY A 38 2.05 1.23 -9.57
C GLY A 38 2.50 2.56 -10.18
N THR A 39 1.61 3.57 -10.23
CA THR A 39 1.91 4.86 -10.87
C THR A 39 2.73 5.76 -9.95
N HIS A 40 2.57 5.62 -8.64
CA HIS A 40 3.33 6.39 -7.65
C HIS A 40 3.74 5.51 -6.48
N GLU A 41 4.93 5.76 -5.96
CA GLU A 41 5.39 5.21 -4.69
C GLU A 41 4.83 6.01 -3.50
N PRO A 42 4.63 5.35 -2.33
CA PRO A 42 4.18 6.00 -1.12
C PRO A 42 5.23 6.98 -0.58
N ARG A 43 4.83 8.24 -0.38
CA ARG A 43 5.60 9.21 0.39
C ARG A 43 4.94 9.40 1.75
N LEU A 44 5.52 8.78 2.77
CA LEU A 44 4.94 8.70 4.10
C LEU A 44 5.88 9.25 5.16
N THR A 45 5.30 9.88 6.17
CA THR A 45 5.98 10.14 7.44
C THR A 45 6.15 8.83 8.20
N LEU A 46 7.12 8.77 9.14
CA LEU A 46 7.32 7.59 9.99
C LEU A 46 6.05 7.19 10.76
N ARG A 47 5.26 8.16 11.20
CA ARG A 47 3.98 7.88 11.87
C ARG A 47 2.99 7.18 10.93
N GLN A 48 2.85 7.66 9.70
CA GLN A 48 1.99 7.03 8.70
C GLN A 48 2.46 5.62 8.33
N VAL A 49 3.77 5.38 8.28
CA VAL A 49 4.31 4.01 8.08
C VAL A 49 3.87 3.09 9.22
N VAL A 50 4.01 3.52 10.47
CA VAL A 50 3.59 2.75 11.64
C VAL A 50 2.09 2.48 11.63
N ASP A 51 1.27 3.50 11.34
CA ASP A 51 -0.19 3.37 11.31
C ASP A 51 -0.64 2.44 10.17
N LEU A 52 0.01 2.51 9.01
CA LEU A 52 -0.24 1.62 7.88
C LEU A 52 0.14 0.16 8.20
N CYS A 53 1.32 -0.06 8.78
CA CYS A 53 1.78 -1.40 9.19
C CYS A 53 0.80 -2.04 10.19
N ARG A 54 0.29 -1.26 11.15
CA ARG A 54 -0.71 -1.72 12.13
C ARG A 54 -2.03 -2.08 11.45
N LEU A 55 -2.54 -1.22 10.57
CA LEU A 55 -3.78 -1.49 9.85
C LEU A 55 -3.66 -2.74 8.97
N MET A 56 -2.53 -2.88 8.27
CA MET A 56 -2.27 -3.96 7.32
C MET A 56 -1.70 -5.22 7.96
N GLN A 57 -1.58 -5.25 9.29
CA GLN A 57 -1.08 -6.38 10.07
C GLN A 57 0.25 -6.93 9.52
N CYS A 58 1.17 -6.04 9.16
CA CYS A 58 2.47 -6.39 8.58
C CYS A 58 3.61 -5.55 9.16
N GLY A 59 4.85 -5.99 8.95
CA GLY A 59 6.04 -5.22 9.28
C GLY A 59 6.44 -4.23 8.17
N PRO A 60 7.37 -3.30 8.45
CA PRO A 60 7.89 -2.39 7.43
C PRO A 60 8.61 -3.11 6.29
N GLU A 61 9.23 -4.27 6.54
CA GLU A 61 9.89 -5.09 5.51
C GLU A 61 8.88 -5.70 4.53
N ASP A 62 7.75 -6.20 5.03
CA ASP A 62 6.65 -6.68 4.20
C ASP A 62 6.08 -5.55 3.35
N LEU A 63 5.90 -4.37 3.97
CA LEU A 63 5.40 -3.19 3.30
C LEU A 63 6.36 -2.71 2.20
N ALA A 64 7.68 -2.69 2.46
CA ALA A 64 8.68 -2.35 1.46
C ALA A 64 8.66 -3.35 0.29
N SER A 65 8.62 -4.64 0.59
CA SER A 65 8.51 -5.71 -0.42
C SER A 65 7.30 -5.53 -1.33
N ASP A 66 6.17 -5.06 -0.79
CA ASP A 66 4.94 -4.83 -1.55
C ASP A 66 5.10 -3.73 -2.63
N PHE A 67 6.09 -2.83 -2.50
CA PHE A 67 6.37 -1.74 -3.43
C PHE A 67 7.62 -1.95 -4.30
N GLU A 68 8.55 -2.81 -3.89
CA GLU A 68 9.78 -3.11 -4.64
C GLU A 68 9.58 -4.04 -5.85
N GLU A 69 8.49 -4.81 -5.90
CA GLU A 69 8.22 -5.77 -7.00
C GLU A 69 8.13 -5.12 -8.41
N ILE A 70 8.05 -3.79 -8.51
CA ILE A 70 7.97 -3.05 -9.78
C ILE A 70 9.34 -2.94 -10.48
N HIS A 71 10.47 -3.04 -9.76
CA HIS A 71 11.80 -2.73 -10.31
C HIS A 71 12.55 -3.92 -10.95
N LYS A 72 12.01 -5.15 -10.94
CA LYS A 72 12.72 -6.35 -11.44
C LYS A 72 12.51 -6.66 -12.93
N THR A 73 11.99 -5.73 -13.73
CA THR A 73 11.72 -5.95 -15.16
C THR A 73 12.35 -4.87 -16.06
N THR A 74 13.64 -4.60 -15.89
CA THR A 74 14.48 -3.91 -16.88
C THR A 74 15.85 -4.57 -16.91
#